data_AF-A0AAJ1AIP4-F1
#
_entry.id   AF-A0AAJ1AIP4-F1
#
_cell.length_a   1.000
_cell.length_b   1.000
_cell.length_c   1.000
_cell.angle_alpha   90.00
_cell.angle_beta   90.00
_cell.angle_gamma   90.00
#
_symmetry.space_group_name_H-M   'P 1'
#
loop_
_entity.id
_entity.type
_entity.pdbx_description
1 polymer ?
#
loop_
_entity_poly.entity_id
_entity_poly.type
_entity_poly.pdbx_seq_one_letter_code
_entity_poly.pdbx_strand_id
1 'polypeptide(L)'
;MSCMIQRDRELATLRGMLRRHPAVGIIGAGQVGKTTLARILMRGESQPIHLFDLESPEDLARLAEPTLALKPLRGLVVIDEIQPLR
;
A
#
# COMPACT_ATOMS: atom_id res chain seq x y z
N MET A 1 7.09 -20.90 -14.20
CA MET A 1 5.80 -20.75 -13.50
C MET A 1 6.11 -20.33 -12.08
N SER A 2 5.91 -19.06 -11.70
CA SER A 2 6.10 -18.63 -10.32
C SER A 2 4.89 -19.04 -9.49
N CYS A 3 5.10 -19.92 -8.50
CA CYS A 3 4.09 -20.22 -7.50
C CYS A 3 3.90 -18.97 -6.62
N MET A 4 2.71 -18.37 -6.69
CA MET A 4 2.34 -17.25 -5.83
C MET A 4 1.83 -17.79 -4.50
N ILE A 5 2.52 -17.47 -3.42
CA ILE A 5 2.18 -17.90 -2.06
C ILE A 5 0.83 -17.28 -1.68
N GLN A 6 -0.10 -18.09 -1.19
CA GLN A 6 -1.38 -17.63 -0.64
C GLN A 6 -1.12 -16.81 0.64
N ARG A 7 -1.72 -15.62 0.74
CA ARG A 7 -1.48 -14.65 1.83
C ARG A 7 -2.73 -14.37 2.67
N ASP A 8 -3.62 -15.35 2.78
CA ASP A 8 -4.95 -15.15 3.36
C ASP A 8 -4.91 -14.65 4.80
N ARG A 9 -3.96 -15.16 5.60
CA ARG A 9 -3.79 -14.75 6.99
C ARG A 9 -3.31 -13.31 7.11
N GLU A 10 -2.32 -12.92 6.31
CA GLU A 10 -1.79 -11.56 6.29
C GLU A 10 -2.84 -10.57 5.77
N LEU A 11 -3.58 -10.94 4.74
CA LEU A 11 -4.69 -10.12 4.22
C LEU A 11 -5.80 -9.93 5.26
N ALA A 12 -6.22 -11.00 5.95
CA ALA A 12 -7.21 -10.91 7.00
C ALA A 12 -6.74 -10.01 8.16
N THR A 13 -5.46 -10.13 8.52
CA THR A 13 -4.83 -9.30 9.56
C THR A 13 -4.80 -7.83 9.14
N LEU A 14 -4.34 -7.55 7.91
CA LEU A 14 -4.23 -6.20 7.36
C LEU A 14 -5.59 -5.52 7.26
N ARG A 15 -6.61 -6.22 6.73
CA ARG A 15 -8.00 -5.74 6.74
C ARG A 15 -8.51 -5.48 8.16
N GLY A 16 -8.21 -6.38 9.10
CA GLY A 16 -8.57 -6.21 10.50
C GLY A 16 -7.93 -5.00 11.17
N MET A 17 -6.69 -4.65 10.79
CA MET A 17 -6.01 -3.45 11.26
C MET A 17 -6.57 -2.18 10.61
N LEU A 18 -6.81 -2.18 9.29
CA LEU A 18 -7.36 -1.03 8.57
C LEU A 18 -8.77 -0.64 9.03
N ARG A 19 -9.56 -1.59 9.56
CA ARG A 19 -10.85 -1.26 10.21
C ARG A 19 -10.71 -0.53 11.54
N ARG A 20 -9.56 -0.64 12.21
CA ARG A 20 -9.33 -0.12 13.57
C ARG A 20 -8.39 1.08 13.59
N HIS A 21 -7.57 1.22 12.55
CA HIS A 21 -6.55 2.25 12.46
C HIS A 21 -6.66 2.97 11.11
N PRO A 22 -6.53 4.31 11.10
CA PRO A 22 -6.61 5.08 9.86
C PRO A 22 -5.43 4.82 8.92
N ALA A 23 -4.32 4.27 9.43
CA ALA A 23 -3.14 3.90 8.65
C ALA A 23 -2.49 2.63 9.24
N VAL A 24 -1.94 1.79 8.36
CA VAL A 24 -1.23 0.56 8.73
C VAL A 24 0.04 0.44 7.91
N GLY A 25 1.18 0.23 8.58
CA GLY A 25 2.47 -0.01 7.92
C GLY A 25 2.72 -1.50 7.69
N ILE A 26 3.16 -1.86 6.48
CA ILE A 26 3.66 -3.19 6.15
C ILE A 26 5.19 -3.14 6.21
N ILE A 27 5.78 -3.74 7.24
CA ILE A 27 7.23 -3.76 7.44
C ILE A 27 7.80 -5.16 7.21
N GLY A 28 9.06 -5.23 6.78
CA GLY A 28 9.78 -6.49 6.57
C GLY A 28 10.96 -6.30 5.63
N ALA A 29 11.85 -7.30 5.59
CA ALA A 29 13.04 -7.29 4.74
C ALA A 29 12.73 -7.02 3.25
N GLY A 30 13.74 -6.58 2.49
CA GLY A 30 13.63 -6.44 1.04
C GLY A 30 13.16 -7.75 0.39
N GLN A 31 12.37 -7.63 -0.69
CA GLN A 31 11.97 -8.75 -1.55
C GLN A 31 11.11 -9.86 -0.89
N VAL A 32 10.59 -9.66 0.32
CA VAL A 32 9.66 -10.63 0.97
C VAL A 32 8.21 -10.57 0.44
N GLY A 33 7.95 -9.76 -0.58
CA GLY A 33 6.64 -9.65 -1.23
C GLY A 33 5.66 -8.68 -0.57
N LYS A 34 6.14 -7.60 0.06
CA LYS A 34 5.30 -6.55 0.67
C LYS A 34 4.39 -5.87 -0.36
N THR A 35 4.97 -5.40 -1.46
CA THR A 35 4.24 -4.85 -2.61
C THR A 35 3.24 -5.85 -3.19
N THR A 36 3.61 -7.13 -3.25
CA THR A 36 2.68 -8.20 -3.68
C THR A 36 1.49 -8.31 -2.74
N LEU A 37 1.70 -8.29 -1.43
CA LEU A 37 0.61 -8.30 -0.44
C LEU A 37 -0.30 -7.08 -0.59
N ALA A 38 0.26 -5.88 -0.74
CA ALA A 38 -0.51 -4.66 -0.98
C ALA A 38 -1.34 -4.76 -2.29
N ARG A 39 -0.77 -5.30 -3.37
CA ARG A 39 -1.48 -5.55 -4.63
C ARG A 39 -2.63 -6.53 -4.51
N ILE A 40 -2.48 -7.59 -3.70
CA ILE A 40 -3.58 -8.54 -3.46
C ILE A 40 -4.69 -7.86 -2.65
N LEU A 41 -4.33 -7.07 -1.62
CA LEU A 41 -5.31 -6.30 -0.85
C LEU A 41 -6.12 -5.39 -1.77
N MET A 42 -5.45 -4.61 -2.62
CA MET A 42 -6.09 -3.67 -3.55
C MET A 42 -7.10 -4.38 -4.47
N ARG A 43 -6.73 -5.54 -5.05
CA ARG A 43 -7.65 -6.31 -5.92
C ARG A 43 -8.94 -6.76 -5.22
N GLY A 44 -8.90 -6.88 -3.90
CA GLY A 44 -10.04 -7.32 -3.10
C GLY A 44 -10.87 -6.19 -2.49
N GLU A 45 -10.55 -4.92 -2.76
CA GLU A 45 -11.30 -3.77 -2.24
C GLU A 45 -12.32 -3.24 -3.25
N SER A 46 -13.50 -2.88 -2.73
CA SER A 46 -14.59 -2.28 -3.50
C SER A 46 -14.59 -0.75 -3.46
N GLN A 47 -13.85 -0.14 -2.53
CA GLN A 47 -13.69 1.30 -2.40
C GLN A 47 -12.68 1.85 -3.42
N PRO A 48 -12.70 3.16 -3.73
CA PRO A 48 -11.67 3.77 -4.55
C PRO A 48 -10.27 3.50 -4.00
N ILE A 49 -9.33 3.27 -4.89
CA ILE A 49 -7.95 2.94 -4.56
C ILE A 49 -7.04 3.99 -5.18
N HIS A 50 -6.13 4.52 -4.37
CA HIS A 50 -5.11 5.47 -4.79
C HIS A 50 -3.74 4.88 -4.47
N LEU A 51 -2.87 4.78 -5.47
CA LEU A 51 -1.51 4.31 -5.32
C LEU A 51 -0.55 5.47 -5.52
N PHE A 52 0.45 5.56 -4.65
CA PHE A 52 1.61 6.41 -4.80
C PHE A 52 2.86 5.54 -4.66
N ASP A 53 3.69 5.52 -5.69
CA ASP A 53 4.99 4.87 -5.67
C ASP A 53 6.08 5.92 -5.40
N LEU A 54 6.75 5.83 -4.26
CA LEU A 54 7.75 6.84 -3.87
C LEU A 54 9.08 6.72 -4.63
N GLU A 55 9.25 5.72 -5.49
CA GLU A 55 10.34 5.69 -6.48
C GLU A 55 9.97 6.42 -7.78
N SER A 56 8.67 6.65 -8.03
CA SER A 56 8.19 7.39 -9.20
C SER A 56 8.36 8.90 -9.01
N PRO A 57 9.13 9.59 -9.89
CA PRO A 57 9.26 11.05 -9.82
C PRO A 57 7.92 11.78 -9.93
N GLU A 58 6.96 11.22 -10.66
CA GLU A 58 5.63 11.80 -10.83
C GLU A 58 4.84 11.74 -9.51
N ASP A 59 4.83 10.59 -8.83
CA ASP A 59 4.11 10.45 -7.56
C ASP A 59 4.79 11.22 -6.44
N LEU A 60 6.12 11.28 -6.44
CA LEU A 60 6.88 12.18 -5.57
C LEU A 60 6.48 13.64 -5.79
N ALA A 61 6.39 14.09 -7.03
CA ALA A 61 5.96 15.46 -7.34
C ALA A 61 4.52 15.71 -6.91
N ARG A 62 3.61 14.74 -7.11
CA ARG A 62 2.22 14.83 -6.62
C ARG A 62 2.15 14.92 -5.10
N LEU A 63 3.07 14.26 -4.39
CA LEU A 63 3.18 14.29 -2.94
C LEU A 63 4.09 15.42 -2.41
N ALA A 64 4.50 16.38 -3.24
CA ALA A 64 5.25 17.55 -2.77
C ALA A 64 4.47 18.35 -1.72
N GLU A 65 3.13 18.36 -1.81
CA GLU A 65 2.21 18.88 -0.80
C GLU A 65 1.27 17.77 -0.31
N PRO A 66 1.71 16.88 0.61
CA PRO A 66 0.98 15.66 0.95
C PRO A 66 -0.42 15.93 1.49
N THR A 67 -0.60 17.01 2.25
CA THR A 67 -1.93 17.35 2.80
C THR A 67 -2.90 17.72 1.69
N LEU A 68 -2.46 18.50 0.69
CA LEU A 68 -3.31 18.86 -0.45
C LEU A 68 -3.60 17.64 -1.34
N ALA A 69 -2.59 16.77 -1.53
CA ALA A 69 -2.73 15.58 -2.33
C ALA A 69 -3.66 14.52 -1.71
N LEU A 70 -3.56 14.31 -0.39
CA LEU A 70 -4.27 13.23 0.31
C LEU A 70 -5.66 13.63 0.84
N LYS A 71 -5.86 14.89 1.25
CA LYS A 71 -7.14 15.38 1.81
C LYS A 71 -8.38 15.12 0.94
N PRO A 72 -8.34 15.27 -0.40
CA PRO A 72 -9.53 15.01 -1.22
C PRO A 72 -9.79 13.52 -1.44
N LEU A 73 -8.80 12.65 -1.21
CA LEU A 73 -8.91 11.22 -1.50
C LEU A 73 -9.89 10.53 -0.55
N ARG A 74 -10.50 9.47 -1.04
CA ARG A 74 -11.43 8.61 -0.29
C ARG A 74 -11.11 7.17 -0.60
N GLY A 75 -11.47 6.26 0.31
CA GLY A 75 -11.15 4.85 0.15
C GLY A 75 -9.71 4.52 0.58
N LEU A 76 -9.11 3.54 -0.09
CA LEU A 76 -7.80 3.01 0.26
C LEU A 76 -6.70 3.82 -0.42
N VAL A 77 -5.79 4.39 0.38
CA VAL A 77 -4.54 4.97 -0.12
C VAL A 77 -3.38 4.04 0.21
N VAL A 78 -2.62 3.65 -0.81
CA VAL A 78 -1.40 2.85 -0.68
C VAL A 78 -0.23 3.75 -1.08
N ILE A 79 0.75 3.85 -0.17
CA ILE A 79 2.02 4.52 -0.42
C ILE A 79 3.09 3.43 -0.37
N ASP A 80 3.68 3.11 -1.51
CA ASP A 80 4.68 2.04 -1.65
C ASP A 80 6.10 2.60 -1.63
N GLU A 81 7.07 1.72 -1.34
CA GLU A 81 8.51 2.05 -1.30
C GLU A 81 8.88 3.26 -0.42
N ILE A 82 8.17 3.43 0.70
CA ILE A 82 8.46 4.51 1.67
C ILE A 82 9.84 4.42 2.32
N GLN A 83 10.47 3.25 2.26
CA GLN A 83 11.84 3.02 2.67
C GLN A 83 12.66 2.71 1.41
N PRO A 84 13.45 3.67 0.90
CA PRO A 84 14.36 3.39 -0.21
C PRO A 84 15.35 2.29 0.21
N LEU A 85 15.58 1.30 -0.67
CA LEU A 85 16.67 0.35 -0.48
C LEU A 85 17.99 1.15 -0.43
N ARG A 86 18.68 1.12 0.70
CA ARG A 86 20.06 1.62 0.85
C ARG A 86 21.00 0.46 1.14
#